data_AF-A0A345H113-F1
#
_entry.id   AF-A0A345H113-F1
#
_cell.length_a   1.000
_cell.length_b   1.000
_cell.length_c   1.000
_cell.angle_alpha   90.00
_cell.angle_beta   90.00
_cell.angle_gamma   90.00
#
_symmetry.space_group_name_H-M   'P 1'
#
loop_
_entity.id
_entity.type
_entity.pdbx_description
1 polymer ?
#
loop_
_entity_poly.entity_id
_entity_poly.type
_entity_poly.pdbx_seq_one_letter_code
_entity_poly.pdbx_strand_id
1 'polypeptide(L)'
;MKTRFYAVYLSALALVLVTSCATLRTAAFDQYSYQKGTEIKVDAQRLMDKATLSYDSQKAAIENFETELEKMVEYEKNKPDNQISYAMWKMIANPEKNLAAGFLKRWKEKGTLSSFFIKEAKGQVVEALDLILQYEGKKDPAAEKRLQQMLGIQ
;
A
#
# COMPACT_ATOMS: atom_id res chain seq x y z
N MET A 1 29.78 -9.06 49.21
CA MET A 1 29.46 -7.80 48.48
C MET A 1 29.51 -8.00 46.95
N LYS A 2 30.61 -8.55 46.40
CA LYS A 2 30.78 -8.79 44.95
C LYS A 2 29.68 -9.66 44.29
N THR A 3 29.20 -10.71 44.96
CA THR A 3 28.10 -11.57 44.48
C THR A 3 26.76 -10.84 44.30
N ARG A 4 26.46 -9.84 45.13
CA ARG A 4 25.26 -8.99 44.98
C ARG A 4 25.39 -8.05 43.78
N PHE A 5 26.59 -7.55 43.51
CA PHE A 5 26.88 -6.75 42.32
C PHE A 5 26.77 -7.57 41.03
N TYR A 6 27.31 -8.80 41.00
CA TYR A 6 27.17 -9.68 39.83
C TYR A 6 25.72 -10.11 39.57
N ALA A 7 24.93 -10.36 40.62
CA ALA A 7 23.51 -10.66 40.48
C ALA A 7 22.75 -9.48 39.86
N VAL A 8 22.97 -8.25 40.34
CA VAL A 8 22.34 -7.04 39.77
C VAL A 8 22.77 -6.83 38.32
N TYR A 9 24.05 -7.06 37.98
CA TYR A 9 24.56 -6.93 36.61
C TYR A 9 23.95 -7.97 35.66
N LEU A 10 23.83 -9.22 36.11
CA LEU A 10 23.17 -10.30 35.34
C LEU A 10 21.67 -10.04 35.17
N SER A 11 20.98 -9.53 36.20
CA SER A 11 19.58 -9.15 36.12
C SER A 11 19.35 -7.97 35.16
N ALA A 12 20.23 -6.96 35.19
CA ALA A 12 20.17 -5.83 34.27
C ALA A 12 20.44 -6.25 32.82
N LEU A 13 21.43 -7.13 32.60
CA LEU A 13 21.74 -7.68 31.27
C LEU A 13 20.58 -8.52 30.72
N ALA A 14 19.96 -9.34 31.57
CA ALA A 14 18.77 -10.12 31.19
C ALA A 14 17.59 -9.20 30.81
N LEU A 15 17.39 -8.08 31.52
CA LEU A 15 16.33 -7.12 31.21
C LEU A 15 16.53 -6.45 29.84
N VAL A 16 17.77 -6.09 29.48
CA VAL A 16 18.10 -5.52 28.17
C VAL A 16 17.80 -6.51 27.04
N LEU A 17 18.16 -7.79 27.22
CA LEU A 17 17.94 -8.84 26.21
C LEU A 17 16.46 -9.16 25.96
N VAL A 18 15.58 -8.99 26.95
CA VAL A 18 14.13 -9.21 26.77
C VAL A 18 13.45 -8.03 26.07
N THR A 19 13.98 -6.80 26.22
CA THR A 19 13.42 -5.62 25.53
C THR A 19 13.79 -5.52 24.05
N SER A 20 14.88 -6.16 23.61
CA SER A 20 15.34 -6.09 22.20
C SER A 20 14.48 -6.89 21.20
N CYS A 21 13.60 -7.79 21.66
CA CYS A 21 12.68 -8.49 20.75
C CYS A 21 11.50 -7.62 20.30
N ALA A 22 11.12 -6.58 21.07
CA ALA A 22 9.99 -5.72 20.71
C ALA A 22 10.33 -4.74 19.58
N THR A 23 11.60 -4.36 19.43
CA THR A 23 12.08 -3.42 18.39
C THR A 23 12.31 -4.07 17.02
N LEU A 24 12.17 -5.40 16.90
CA LEU A 24 12.29 -6.15 15.64
C LEU A 24 10.93 -6.51 15.03
N ARG A 25 9.84 -5.91 15.51
CA ARG A 25 8.50 -6.14 14.96
C ARG A 25 8.37 -5.43 13.61
N THR A 26 8.78 -6.11 12.56
CA THR A 26 8.61 -5.69 11.17
C THR A 26 7.53 -6.54 10.52
N ALA A 27 6.66 -5.94 9.70
CA ALA A 27 5.76 -6.70 8.85
C ALA A 27 6.55 -7.75 8.06
N ALA A 28 6.12 -9.01 8.12
CA ALA A 28 6.71 -10.06 7.32
C ALA A 28 6.30 -9.91 5.84
N PHE A 29 7.10 -10.50 4.94
CA PHE A 29 6.67 -10.72 3.57
C PHE A 29 5.38 -11.53 3.55
N ASP A 30 4.42 -11.08 2.75
CA ASP A 30 3.16 -11.77 2.53
C ASP A 30 2.94 -12.03 1.04
N GLN A 31 2.88 -13.31 0.69
CA GLN A 31 2.76 -13.74 -0.71
C GLN A 31 1.42 -13.27 -1.32
N TYR A 32 0.35 -13.29 -0.53
CA TYR A 32 -0.97 -12.88 -1.01
C TYR A 32 -0.98 -11.40 -1.37
N SER A 33 -0.49 -10.51 -0.50
CA SER A 33 -0.42 -9.07 -0.75
C SER A 33 0.39 -8.74 -2.01
N TYR A 34 1.52 -9.42 -2.21
CA TYR A 34 2.35 -9.20 -3.39
C TYR A 34 1.69 -9.68 -4.68
N GLN A 35 1.12 -10.89 -4.67
CA GLN A 35 0.40 -11.43 -5.83
C GLN A 35 -0.82 -10.58 -6.16
N LYS A 36 -1.64 -10.27 -5.15
CA LYS A 36 -2.86 -9.49 -5.33
C LYS A 36 -2.59 -8.06 -5.77
N GLY A 37 -1.56 -7.42 -5.22
CA GLY A 37 -1.12 -6.10 -5.66
C GLY A 37 -0.63 -6.11 -7.12
N THR A 38 0.00 -7.20 -7.56
CA THR A 38 0.44 -7.35 -8.95
C THR A 38 -0.75 -7.45 -9.91
N GLU A 39 -1.78 -8.23 -9.53
CA GLU A 39 -3.04 -8.29 -10.27
C GLU A 39 -3.70 -6.91 -10.38
N ILE A 40 -3.87 -6.22 -9.24
CA ILE A 40 -4.46 -4.87 -9.18
C ILE A 40 -3.68 -3.90 -10.07
N LYS A 41 -2.34 -3.97 -10.08
CA LYS A 41 -1.52 -3.14 -10.98
C LYS A 41 -1.85 -3.36 -12.44
N VAL A 42 -1.88 -4.61 -12.87
CA VAL A 42 -2.16 -4.96 -14.28
C VAL A 42 -3.58 -4.53 -14.65
N ASP A 43 -4.56 -4.78 -13.78
CA ASP A 43 -5.95 -4.42 -14.01
C ASP A 43 -6.16 -2.91 -14.04
N ALA A 44 -5.52 -2.16 -13.14
CA ALA A 44 -5.53 -0.70 -13.13
C ALA A 44 -5.03 -0.14 -14.47
N GLN A 45 -3.86 -0.59 -14.93
CA GLN A 45 -3.28 -0.13 -16.20
C GLN A 45 -4.23 -0.39 -17.38
N ARG A 46 -4.76 -1.61 -17.48
CA ARG A 46 -5.67 -2.01 -18.55
C ARG A 46 -6.98 -1.25 -18.51
N LEU A 47 -7.52 -1.00 -17.33
CA LEU A 47 -8.77 -0.26 -17.16
C LEU A 47 -8.59 1.22 -17.50
N MET A 48 -7.50 1.85 -17.03
CA MET A 48 -7.19 3.25 -17.32
C MET A 48 -6.97 3.49 -18.82
N ASP A 49 -6.37 2.55 -19.54
CA ASP A 49 -6.18 2.62 -20.99
C ASP A 49 -7.49 2.68 -21.78
N LYS A 50 -8.60 2.22 -21.18
CA LYS A 50 -9.94 2.27 -21.77
C LYS A 50 -10.69 3.56 -21.48
N ALA A 51 -10.12 4.50 -20.74
CA ALA A 51 -10.87 5.68 -20.27
C ALA A 51 -11.19 6.72 -21.36
N THR A 52 -10.75 6.50 -22.61
CA THR A 52 -11.29 7.20 -23.78
C THR A 52 -12.69 6.71 -24.17
N LEU A 53 -13.08 5.52 -23.73
CA LEU A 53 -14.44 4.98 -23.86
C LEU A 53 -15.35 5.58 -22.78
N SER A 54 -16.67 5.53 -23.01
CA SER A 54 -17.62 6.02 -22.01
C SER A 54 -17.56 5.18 -20.73
N TYR A 55 -17.64 5.85 -19.58
CA TYR A 55 -17.68 5.23 -18.26
C TYR A 55 -18.76 4.13 -18.19
N ASP A 56 -19.96 4.43 -18.70
CA ASP A 56 -21.08 3.48 -18.69
C ASP A 56 -20.77 2.19 -19.45
N SER A 57 -20.00 2.25 -20.53
CA SER A 57 -19.59 1.05 -21.28
C SER A 57 -18.61 0.15 -20.51
N GLN A 58 -17.94 0.69 -19.50
CA GLN A 58 -16.94 -0.01 -18.69
C GLN A 58 -17.40 -0.23 -17.24
N LYS A 59 -18.66 0.09 -16.91
CA LYS A 59 -19.19 0.08 -15.54
C LYS A 59 -18.93 -1.21 -14.79
N ALA A 60 -19.20 -2.37 -15.40
CA ALA A 60 -18.97 -3.67 -14.77
C ALA A 60 -17.48 -3.93 -14.45
N ALA A 61 -16.57 -3.50 -15.34
CA ALA A 61 -15.14 -3.63 -15.09
C ALA A 61 -14.64 -2.69 -13.99
N ILE A 62 -15.23 -1.50 -13.90
CA ILE A 62 -14.94 -0.52 -12.85
C ILE A 62 -15.42 -1.03 -11.49
N GLU A 63 -16.67 -1.49 -11.39
CA GLU A 63 -17.24 -2.04 -10.15
C GLU A 63 -16.46 -3.27 -9.66
N ASN A 64 -16.03 -4.13 -10.57
CA ASN A 64 -15.14 -5.25 -10.23
C ASN A 64 -13.80 -4.76 -9.68
N PHE A 65 -13.17 -3.79 -10.34
CA PHE A 65 -11.88 -3.25 -9.89
C PHE A 65 -11.98 -2.53 -8.52
N GLU A 66 -13.05 -1.77 -8.29
CA GLU A 66 -13.34 -1.16 -6.98
C GLU A 66 -13.49 -2.23 -5.90
N THR A 67 -14.20 -3.31 -6.20
CA THR A 67 -14.34 -4.46 -5.30
C THR A 67 -12.98 -5.09 -4.96
N GLU A 68 -12.08 -5.22 -5.92
CA GLU A 68 -10.74 -5.76 -5.67
C GLU A 68 -9.88 -4.81 -4.82
N LEU A 69 -10.02 -3.49 -5.00
CA LEU A 69 -9.38 -2.50 -4.12
C LEU A 69 -9.92 -2.59 -2.68
N GLU A 70 -11.23 -2.72 -2.51
CA GLU A 70 -11.85 -2.87 -1.19
C GLU A 70 -11.38 -4.13 -0.46
N LYS A 71 -11.33 -5.27 -1.17
CA LYS A 71 -10.78 -6.52 -0.65
C LYS A 71 -9.35 -6.36 -0.17
N MET A 72 -8.52 -5.68 -0.97
CA MET A 72 -7.12 -5.45 -0.62
C MET A 72 -6.99 -4.57 0.63
N VAL A 73 -7.78 -3.50 0.73
CA VAL A 73 -7.79 -2.62 1.92
C VAL A 73 -8.22 -3.38 3.17
N GLU A 74 -9.28 -4.19 3.10
CA GLU A 74 -9.75 -4.95 4.26
C GLU A 74 -8.78 -6.07 4.64
N TYR A 75 -8.13 -6.72 3.67
CA TYR A 75 -7.09 -7.71 3.95
C TYR A 75 -5.93 -7.07 4.74
N GLU A 76 -5.43 -5.94 4.26
CA GLU A 76 -4.27 -5.25 4.84
C GLU A 76 -4.52 -4.67 6.23
N LYS A 77 -5.75 -4.23 6.49
CA LYS A 77 -6.20 -3.73 7.79
C LYS A 77 -6.03 -4.76 8.91
N ASN A 78 -6.15 -6.05 8.59
CA ASN A 78 -6.15 -7.14 9.56
C ASN A 78 -4.75 -7.74 9.78
N LYS A 79 -3.69 -7.19 9.17
CA LYS A 79 -2.32 -7.67 9.32
C LYS A 79 -1.58 -6.97 10.47
N PRO A 80 -0.84 -7.72 11.31
CA PRO A 80 0.01 -7.11 12.34
C PRO A 80 1.14 -6.31 11.69
N ASP A 81 1.49 -5.17 12.32
CA ASP A 81 2.66 -4.36 11.97
C ASP A 81 2.72 -3.85 10.52
N ASN A 82 1.58 -3.78 9.81
CA ASN A 82 1.51 -3.39 8.39
C ASN A 82 0.80 -2.05 8.14
N GLN A 83 0.92 -1.10 9.07
CA GLN A 83 0.19 0.18 9.04
C GLN A 83 0.49 0.99 7.78
N ILE A 84 1.72 0.94 7.26
CA ILE A 84 2.15 1.67 6.07
C ILE A 84 1.44 1.13 4.82
N SER A 85 1.43 -0.19 4.64
CA SER A 85 0.73 -0.83 3.53
C SER A 85 -0.75 -0.58 3.58
N TYR A 86 -1.38 -0.75 4.75
CA TYR A 86 -2.80 -0.46 4.93
C TYR A 86 -3.11 1.00 4.57
N ALA A 87 -2.33 1.95 5.07
CA ALA A 87 -2.51 3.37 4.77
C ALA A 87 -2.36 3.67 3.26
N MET A 88 -1.39 3.03 2.59
CA MET A 88 -1.17 3.23 1.17
C MET A 88 -2.26 2.59 0.31
N TRP A 89 -2.70 1.37 0.59
CA TRP A 89 -3.85 0.76 -0.09
C TRP A 89 -5.12 1.58 0.11
N LYS A 90 -5.33 2.11 1.32
CA LYS A 90 -6.42 3.04 1.60
C LYS A 90 -6.31 4.33 0.80
N MET A 91 -5.09 4.86 0.59
CA MET A 91 -4.86 6.03 -0.26
C MET A 91 -5.14 5.74 -1.75
N ILE A 92 -4.73 4.58 -2.25
CA ILE A 92 -5.01 4.12 -3.63
C ILE A 92 -6.52 3.98 -3.87
N ALA A 93 -7.23 3.42 -2.88
CA ALA A 93 -8.68 3.22 -2.90
C ALA A 93 -9.49 4.47 -2.50
N ASN A 94 -8.85 5.62 -2.27
CA ASN A 94 -9.54 6.84 -1.86
C ASN A 94 -10.00 7.67 -3.07
N PRO A 95 -11.32 7.87 -3.26
CA PRO A 95 -11.84 8.65 -4.39
C PRO A 95 -11.53 10.15 -4.31
N GLU A 96 -11.15 10.66 -3.14
CA GLU A 96 -10.73 12.05 -2.92
C GLU A 96 -9.22 12.28 -3.08
N LYS A 97 -8.47 11.24 -3.47
CA LYS A 97 -7.02 11.31 -3.74
C LYS A 97 -6.74 11.05 -5.21
N ASN A 98 -5.64 11.58 -5.72
CA ASN A 98 -5.30 11.52 -7.14
C ASN A 98 -4.66 10.17 -7.57
N LEU A 99 -5.12 9.05 -7.00
CA LEU A 99 -4.67 7.70 -7.35
C LEU A 99 -5.79 6.92 -8.06
N ALA A 100 -5.85 5.59 -7.91
CA ALA A 100 -6.72 4.73 -8.70
C ALA A 100 -8.21 5.08 -8.54
N ALA A 101 -8.72 5.14 -7.30
CA ALA A 101 -10.13 5.46 -7.08
C ALA A 101 -10.50 6.90 -7.48
N GLY A 102 -9.61 7.88 -7.28
CA GLY A 102 -9.87 9.25 -7.74
C GLY A 102 -9.85 9.39 -9.26
N PHE A 103 -9.03 8.61 -9.95
CA PHE A 103 -9.11 8.51 -11.41
C PHE A 103 -10.47 7.98 -11.85
N LEU A 104 -10.98 6.91 -11.22
CA LEU A 104 -12.30 6.36 -11.53
C LEU A 104 -13.42 7.37 -11.25
N LYS A 105 -13.36 8.08 -10.12
CA LYS A 105 -14.29 9.18 -9.79
C LYS A 105 -14.30 10.23 -10.89
N ARG A 106 -13.12 10.68 -11.34
CA ARG A 106 -13.03 11.69 -12.41
C ARG A 106 -13.58 11.17 -13.74
N TRP A 107 -13.31 9.91 -14.08
CA TRP A 107 -13.87 9.29 -15.28
C TRP A 107 -15.39 9.23 -15.22
N LYS A 108 -15.96 8.88 -14.05
CA LYS A 108 -17.42 8.90 -13.81
C LYS A 108 -18.01 10.30 -14.01
N GLU A 109 -17.38 11.32 -13.45
CA GLU A 109 -17.85 12.71 -13.53
C GLU A 109 -17.76 13.30 -14.95
N LYS A 110 -16.77 12.87 -15.74
CA LYS A 110 -16.53 13.39 -17.10
C LYS A 110 -17.11 12.53 -18.21
N GLY A 111 -17.49 11.29 -17.91
CA GLY A 111 -17.93 10.28 -18.88
C GLY A 111 -16.79 9.69 -19.71
N THR A 112 -15.86 10.51 -20.19
CA THR A 112 -14.63 10.10 -20.91
C THR A 112 -13.46 10.98 -20.48
N LEU A 113 -12.23 10.53 -20.73
CA LEU A 113 -11.00 11.26 -20.43
C LEU A 113 -10.11 11.40 -21.67
N SER A 114 -9.32 12.48 -21.74
CA SER A 114 -8.37 12.69 -22.83
C SER A 114 -7.16 11.78 -22.69
N SER A 115 -6.61 11.32 -23.81
CA SER A 115 -5.42 10.44 -23.82
C SER A 115 -4.21 11.06 -23.09
N PHE A 116 -4.06 12.39 -23.16
CA PHE A 116 -3.03 13.11 -22.40
C PHE A 116 -3.23 12.97 -20.89
N PHE A 117 -4.44 13.25 -20.40
CA PHE A 117 -4.76 13.08 -18.97
C PHE A 117 -4.58 11.64 -18.52
N ILE A 118 -5.05 10.67 -19.32
CA ILE A 118 -4.93 9.24 -19.03
C ILE A 118 -3.46 8.85 -18.87
N LYS A 119 -2.58 9.30 -19.78
CA LYS A 119 -1.14 8.97 -19.73
C LYS A 119 -0.50 9.45 -18.43
N GLU A 120 -0.73 10.71 -18.05
CA GLU A 120 -0.13 11.30 -16.85
C GLU A 120 -0.67 10.67 -15.57
N ALA A 121 -2.01 10.54 -15.46
CA ALA A 121 -2.63 9.92 -14.29
C ALA A 121 -2.24 8.45 -14.14
N LYS A 122 -2.17 7.70 -15.25
CA LYS A 122 -1.70 6.30 -15.25
C LYS A 122 -0.26 6.20 -14.77
N GLY A 123 0.61 7.13 -15.17
CA GLY A 123 1.98 7.19 -14.66
C GLY A 123 2.03 7.28 -13.13
N GLN A 124 1.25 8.19 -12.54
CA GLN A 124 1.19 8.38 -11.08
C GLN A 124 0.62 7.16 -10.35
N VAL A 125 -0.45 6.57 -10.87
CA VAL A 125 -1.06 5.37 -10.28
C VAL A 125 -0.11 4.17 -10.35
N VAL A 126 0.58 3.98 -11.48
CA VAL A 126 1.55 2.89 -11.65
C VAL A 126 2.76 3.08 -10.75
N GLU A 127 3.29 4.29 -10.63
CA GLU A 127 4.41 4.55 -9.70
C GLU A 127 4.03 4.23 -8.25
N ALA A 128 2.83 4.64 -7.82
CA ALA A 128 2.31 4.32 -6.50
C ALA A 128 2.18 2.80 -6.26
N LEU A 129 1.67 2.06 -7.26
CA LEU A 129 1.51 0.61 -7.20
C LEU A 129 2.85 -0.14 -7.24
N ASP A 130 3.81 0.35 -8.02
CA ASP A 130 5.17 -0.18 -8.04
C ASP A 130 5.87 0.01 -6.71
N LEU A 131 5.71 1.18 -6.10
CA LEU A 131 6.33 1.48 -4.82
C LEU A 131 5.79 0.60 -3.69
N ILE A 132 4.47 0.40 -3.61
CA ILE A 132 3.89 -0.49 -2.61
C ILE A 132 4.24 -1.96 -2.88
N LEU A 133 4.35 -2.40 -4.15
CA LEU A 133 4.80 -3.75 -4.48
C LEU A 133 6.27 -3.99 -4.12
N GLN A 134 7.14 -2.98 -4.33
CA GLN A 134 8.52 -3.02 -3.88
C GLN A 134 8.59 -3.16 -2.35
N TYR A 135 7.75 -2.43 -1.63
CA TYR A 135 7.67 -2.55 -0.18
C TYR A 135 7.09 -3.91 0.26
N GLU A 136 6.03 -4.41 -0.35
CA GLU A 136 5.47 -5.72 0.00
C GLU A 136 6.43 -6.87 -0.30
N GLY A 137 7.16 -6.80 -1.42
CA GLY A 137 8.02 -7.89 -1.87
C GLY A 137 9.24 -8.15 -0.98
N LYS A 138 9.81 -7.10 -0.37
CA LYS A 138 11.05 -7.24 0.42
C LYS A 138 11.15 -6.32 1.64
N LYS A 139 10.09 -5.58 1.97
CA LYS A 139 10.04 -4.60 3.07
C LYS A 139 11.21 -3.63 3.03
N ASP A 140 11.44 -3.08 1.84
CA ASP A 140 12.56 -2.21 1.51
C ASP A 140 12.48 -0.87 2.27
N PRO A 141 13.48 -0.50 3.10
CA PRO A 141 13.44 0.74 3.88
C PRO A 141 13.37 2.01 3.02
N ALA A 142 13.96 1.99 1.82
CA ALA A 142 13.88 3.11 0.89
C ALA A 142 12.46 3.27 0.32
N ALA A 143 11.80 2.16 -0.04
CA ALA A 143 10.40 2.19 -0.44
C ALA A 143 9.49 2.65 0.70
N GLU A 144 9.72 2.15 1.92
CA GLU A 144 8.99 2.55 3.12
C GLU A 144 9.03 4.07 3.33
N LYS A 145 10.22 4.67 3.27
CA LYS A 145 10.41 6.12 3.40
C LYS A 145 9.66 6.91 2.34
N ARG A 146 9.66 6.44 1.08
CA ARG A 146 8.91 7.09 -0.01
C ARG A 146 7.41 6.96 0.21
N LEU A 147 6.92 5.82 0.70
CA LEU A 147 5.52 5.63 1.06
C LEU A 147 5.10 6.57 2.20
N GLN A 148 5.90 6.67 3.26
CA GLN A 148 5.68 7.62 4.35
C GLN A 148 5.56 9.06 3.85
N GLN A 149 6.46 9.48 2.95
CA GLN A 149 6.38 10.81 2.31
C GLN A 149 5.08 11.02 1.54
N MET A 150 4.66 10.03 0.73
CA MET A 150 3.38 10.09 0.00
C MET A 150 2.18 10.18 0.96
N LEU A 151 2.26 9.47 2.08
CA LEU A 151 1.23 9.42 3.12
C LEU A 151 1.23 10.66 4.03
N GLY A 152 2.28 11.49 3.99
CA GLY A 152 2.46 12.61 4.91
C GLY A 152 2.75 12.18 6.35
N ILE A 153 3.38 11.02 6.53
CA ILE A 153 3.78 10.47 7.83
C ILE A 153 5.28 10.71 7.98
N GLN A 154 5.70 11.29 9.11
CA GLN A 154 7.11 11.56 9.45
C GLN A 154 7.69 10.42 10.30
#